data_AF-A0A964VAN8-F1
#
_entry.id   AF-A0A964VAN8-F1
#
_cell.length_a   1.000
_cell.length_b   1.000
_cell.length_c   1.000
_cell.angle_alpha   90.00
_cell.angle_beta   90.00
_cell.angle_gamma   90.00
#
_symmetry.space_group_name_H-M   'P 1'
#
loop_
_entity.id
_entity.type
_entity.pdbx_description
1 polymer ?
#
loop_
_entity_poly.entity_id
_entity_poly.type
_entity_poly.pdbx_seq_one_letter_code
_entity_poly.pdbx_strand_id
1 'polypeptide(L)'
;MAPQDSPAKKLESLFREFVGEAIPPLFPVSPQEMPEPFKNLLDHEDHMTVTMEANYGELMEIQVLKESQGANTYARMLRLNGEKTKRTVLFGAMRVRLDFLPQLVRQEILAKKTPLGRILIKHHVMRKLELVQLLKLELGEEQRHWFGSIPPGPIYGRVAIIHCHGLPAIELFEVAAPLGPDPSA
;
A
#
# COMPACT_ATOMS: atom_id res chain seq x y z
N MET A 1 -2.82 27.25 -9.73
CA MET A 1 -2.60 26.18 -8.73
C MET A 1 -3.71 25.18 -8.89
N ALA A 2 -3.41 23.92 -9.23
CA ALA A 2 -4.45 22.88 -9.22
C ALA A 2 -5.00 22.76 -7.79
N PRO A 3 -6.31 22.61 -7.58
CA PRO A 3 -6.84 22.34 -6.25
C PRO A 3 -6.18 21.06 -5.73
N GLN A 4 -5.50 21.16 -4.59
CA GLN A 4 -5.01 19.97 -3.90
C GLN A 4 -6.25 19.23 -3.37
N ASP A 5 -6.62 18.14 -4.02
CA ASP A 5 -7.70 17.28 -3.54
C ASP A 5 -7.36 16.76 -2.14
N SER A 6 -8.35 16.77 -1.25
CA SER A 6 -8.19 16.26 0.11
C SER A 6 -7.80 14.77 0.10
N PRO A 7 -7.07 14.29 1.13
CA PRO A 7 -6.71 12.86 1.25
C PRO A 7 -7.92 11.92 1.09
N ALA A 8 -9.07 12.30 1.63
CA ALA A 8 -10.33 11.58 1.50
C ALA A 8 -10.77 11.42 0.04
N LYS A 9 -10.78 12.52 -0.73
CA LYS A 9 -11.14 12.48 -2.17
C LYS A 9 -10.19 11.62 -2.99
N LYS A 10 -8.89 11.66 -2.67
CA LYS A 10 -7.88 10.80 -3.33
C LYS A 10 -8.17 9.33 -3.07
N LEU A 11 -8.48 8.99 -1.82
CA LEU A 11 -8.78 7.62 -1.45
C LEU A 11 -10.09 7.11 -2.05
N GLU A 12 -11.16 7.92 -2.02
CA GLU A 12 -12.41 7.62 -2.73
C GLU A 12 -12.18 7.42 -4.23
N SER A 13 -11.34 8.26 -4.84
CA SER A 13 -10.93 8.12 -6.24
C SER A 13 -10.19 6.82 -6.51
N LEU A 14 -9.30 6.39 -5.62
CA LEU A 14 -8.60 5.12 -5.73
C LEU A 14 -9.55 3.92 -5.57
N PHE A 15 -10.44 3.94 -4.59
CA PHE A 15 -11.35 2.82 -4.33
C PHE A 15 -12.43 2.65 -5.39
N ARG A 16 -12.79 3.71 -6.13
CA ARG A 16 -13.67 3.62 -7.30
C ARG A 16 -13.12 2.71 -8.41
N GLU A 17 -11.82 2.45 -8.44
CA GLU A 17 -11.22 1.47 -9.37
C GLU A 17 -11.62 0.02 -9.03
N PHE A 18 -12.11 -0.23 -7.83
CA PHE A 18 -12.36 -1.57 -7.31
C PHE A 18 -13.84 -1.75 -6.96
N VAL A 19 -14.67 -2.01 -7.98
CA VAL A 19 -16.13 -2.19 -7.83
C VAL A 19 -16.44 -3.22 -6.74
N GLY A 20 -17.31 -2.85 -5.79
CA GLY A 20 -17.72 -3.70 -4.67
C GLY A 20 -16.74 -3.74 -3.49
N GLU A 21 -15.69 -2.92 -3.49
CA GLU A 21 -14.85 -2.73 -2.30
C GLU A 21 -15.33 -1.51 -1.51
N ALA A 22 -15.63 -1.73 -0.24
CA ALA A 22 -16.00 -0.66 0.68
C ALA A 22 -14.77 -0.09 1.38
N ILE A 23 -14.75 1.23 1.55
CA ILE A 23 -13.77 1.91 2.39
C ILE A 23 -14.26 1.78 3.85
N PRO A 24 -13.48 1.19 4.76
CA PRO A 24 -13.85 1.16 6.18
C PRO A 24 -13.85 2.59 6.75
N PRO A 25 -14.44 2.83 7.93
CA PRO A 25 -14.26 4.10 8.64
C PRO A 25 -12.78 4.44 8.83
N LEU A 26 -12.43 5.69 8.51
CA LEU A 26 -11.05 6.20 8.56
C LEU A 26 -10.99 7.46 9.42
N PHE A 27 -9.99 7.51 10.29
CA PHE A 27 -9.75 8.62 11.18
C PHE A 27 -8.32 9.12 10.96
N PRO A 28 -8.14 10.37 10.48
CA PRO A 28 -6.84 11.02 10.44
C PRO A 28 -6.20 11.01 11.83
N VAL A 29 -4.93 10.63 11.91
CA VAL A 29 -4.15 10.65 13.16
C VAL A 29 -2.80 11.30 12.91
N SER A 30 -2.22 11.88 13.96
CA SER A 30 -0.83 12.32 13.99
C SER A 30 0.11 11.16 14.37
N PRO A 31 1.41 11.26 14.08
CA PRO A 31 2.40 10.28 14.54
C PRO A 31 2.41 10.02 16.06
N GLN A 32 2.00 10.99 16.87
CA GLN A 32 1.98 10.88 18.33
C GLN A 32 0.81 10.02 18.83
N GLU A 33 -0.25 9.88 18.03
CA GLU A 33 -1.45 9.09 18.35
C GLU A 33 -1.33 7.64 17.85
N MET A 34 -0.26 7.32 17.12
CA MET A 34 -0.01 6.00 16.57
C MET A 34 0.86 5.16 17.51
N PRO A 35 0.39 4.00 17.99
CA PRO A 35 1.17 3.14 18.86
C PRO A 35 2.24 2.38 18.07
N GLU A 36 3.26 1.91 18.79
CA GLU A 36 4.19 0.92 18.25
C GLU A 36 3.49 -0.44 18.07
N PRO A 37 3.85 -1.25 17.06
CA PRO A 37 4.91 -1.03 16.06
C PRO A 37 4.45 -0.21 14.84
N PHE A 38 3.18 0.20 14.77
CA PHE A 38 2.60 0.82 13.57
C PHE A 38 3.29 2.13 13.21
N LYS A 39 3.69 2.91 14.21
CA LYS A 39 4.42 4.17 14.00
C LYS A 39 5.68 3.96 13.18
N ASN A 40 6.57 3.07 13.62
CA ASN A 40 7.82 2.77 12.90
C ASN A 40 7.57 2.20 11.49
N LEU A 41 6.46 1.48 11.29
CA LEU A 41 6.11 0.90 9.99
C LEU A 41 5.50 1.91 9.01
N LEU A 42 4.85 2.99 9.48
CA LEU A 42 4.02 3.84 8.61
C LEU A 42 4.51 5.29 8.53
N ASP A 43 5.10 5.82 9.60
CA ASP A 43 5.54 7.21 9.73
C ASP A 43 6.96 7.42 9.18
N HIS A 44 7.14 7.12 7.89
CA HIS A 44 8.42 7.31 7.20
C HIS A 44 8.22 7.48 5.68
N GLU A 45 9.21 8.03 4.98
CA GLU A 45 9.15 8.29 3.53
C GLU A 45 9.80 7.18 2.67
N ASP A 46 9.95 5.97 3.21
CA ASP A 46 10.51 4.82 2.48
C ASP A 46 9.42 3.91 1.89
N HIS A 47 9.86 3.01 1.00
CA HIS A 47 9.01 2.02 0.35
C HIS A 47 8.56 0.96 1.34
N MET A 48 7.25 0.74 1.47
CA MET A 48 6.75 -0.20 2.46
C MET A 48 7.33 -1.60 2.32
N THR A 49 7.54 -2.10 1.10
CA THR A 49 8.10 -3.44 0.90
C THR A 49 9.46 -3.60 1.58
N VAL A 50 10.36 -2.63 1.43
CA VAL A 50 11.72 -2.73 2.01
C VAL A 50 11.66 -2.62 3.53
N THR A 51 10.80 -1.74 4.06
CA THR A 51 10.54 -1.63 5.50
C THR A 51 10.03 -2.95 6.07
N MET A 52 9.06 -3.58 5.41
CA MET A 52 8.52 -4.87 5.85
C MET A 52 9.59 -5.97 5.79
N GLU A 53 10.40 -6.04 4.74
CA GLU A 53 11.47 -7.03 4.63
C GLU A 53 12.50 -6.88 5.76
N ALA A 54 12.88 -5.65 6.08
CA ALA A 54 13.79 -5.36 7.19
C ALA A 54 13.17 -5.71 8.55
N ASN A 55 11.90 -5.35 8.77
CA ASN A 55 11.23 -5.57 10.05
C ASN A 55 10.92 -7.04 10.35
N TYR A 56 10.59 -7.82 9.31
CA TYR A 56 10.25 -9.24 9.46
C TYR A 56 11.42 -10.19 9.14
N GLY A 57 12.55 -9.69 8.63
CA GLY A 57 13.75 -10.49 8.38
C GLY A 57 13.59 -11.52 7.25
N GLU A 58 12.63 -11.32 6.35
CA GLU A 58 12.37 -12.19 5.19
C GLU A 58 11.93 -11.38 3.97
N LEU A 59 12.06 -11.97 2.77
CA LEU A 59 11.59 -11.32 1.55
C LEU A 59 10.07 -11.36 1.49
N MET A 60 9.50 -10.41 0.75
CA MET A 60 8.06 -10.27 0.60
C MET A 60 7.58 -10.71 -0.78
N GLU A 61 6.48 -11.45 -0.82
CA GLU A 61 5.76 -11.82 -2.04
C GLU A 61 4.42 -11.05 -2.15
N ILE A 62 4.00 -10.76 -3.37
CA ILE A 62 2.69 -10.15 -3.64
C ILE A 62 1.65 -11.23 -3.85
N GLN A 63 0.50 -11.09 -3.21
CA GLN A 63 -0.74 -11.72 -3.65
C GLN A 63 -1.73 -10.65 -4.14
N VAL A 64 -2.04 -10.63 -5.44
CA VAL A 64 -3.05 -9.69 -6.00
C VAL A 64 -4.45 -10.18 -5.64
N LEU A 65 -5.27 -9.29 -5.07
CA LEU A 65 -6.66 -9.56 -4.70
C LEU A 65 -7.64 -9.08 -5.76
N LYS A 66 -7.39 -7.89 -6.31
CA LYS A 66 -8.26 -7.25 -7.29
C LYS A 66 -7.43 -6.32 -8.17
N GLU A 67 -7.88 -6.07 -9.38
CA GLU A 67 -7.21 -5.14 -10.29
C GLU A 67 -8.18 -4.45 -11.24
N SER A 68 -7.76 -3.30 -11.72
CA SER A 68 -8.41 -2.52 -12.76
C SER A 68 -7.33 -1.99 -13.70
N GLN A 69 -7.61 -2.01 -15.00
CA GLN A 69 -6.70 -1.47 -15.99
C GLN A 69 -7.49 -0.57 -16.95
N GLY A 70 -7.04 0.68 -17.05
CA GLY A 70 -7.48 1.63 -18.05
C GLY A 70 -6.45 1.80 -19.16
N ALA A 71 -6.66 2.80 -20.02
CA ALA A 71 -5.74 3.08 -21.12
C ALA A 71 -4.31 3.44 -20.65
N ASN A 72 -4.21 4.29 -19.62
CA ASN A 72 -2.94 4.77 -19.06
C ASN A 72 -2.81 4.53 -17.56
N THR A 73 -3.77 3.82 -16.96
CA THR A 73 -3.81 3.55 -15.52
C THR A 73 -3.82 2.06 -15.25
N TYR A 74 -3.14 1.66 -14.19
CA TYR A 74 -3.24 0.32 -13.63
C TYR A 74 -3.43 0.45 -12.12
N ALA A 75 -4.48 -0.16 -11.60
CA ALA A 75 -4.76 -0.20 -10.18
C ALA A 75 -4.82 -1.65 -9.71
N ARG A 76 -4.31 -1.91 -8.51
CA ARG A 76 -4.45 -3.22 -7.86
C ARG A 76 -4.62 -3.09 -6.36
N MET A 77 -5.40 -4.00 -5.81
CA MET A 77 -5.39 -4.38 -4.41
C MET A 77 -4.52 -5.61 -4.24
N LEU A 78 -3.70 -5.63 -3.20
CA LEU A 78 -2.77 -6.70 -2.94
C LEU A 78 -2.57 -6.92 -1.44
N ARG A 79 -2.10 -8.11 -1.11
CA ARG A 79 -1.44 -8.41 0.14
C ARG A 79 0.05 -8.56 -0.08
N LEU A 80 0.81 -8.16 0.93
CA LEU A 80 2.21 -8.48 1.05
C LEU A 80 2.36 -9.59 2.09
N ASN A 81 2.92 -10.70 1.66
CA ASN A 81 3.12 -11.87 2.52
C ASN A 81 4.61 -12.15 2.69
N GLY A 82 5.01 -12.62 3.87
CA GLY A 82 6.35 -13.18 4.07
C GLY A 82 6.55 -14.41 3.19
N GLU A 83 7.64 -14.46 2.44
CA GLU A 83 7.91 -15.56 1.51
C GLU A 83 8.00 -16.91 2.23
N LYS A 84 8.56 -16.95 3.44
CA LYS A 84 8.75 -18.16 4.25
C LYS A 84 7.57 -18.44 5.15
N THR A 85 7.11 -17.42 5.90
CA THR A 85 6.04 -17.59 6.90
C THR A 85 4.65 -17.60 6.28
N LYS A 86 4.50 -17.11 5.05
CA LYS A 86 3.21 -16.86 4.37
C LYS A 86 2.28 -15.92 5.13
N ARG A 87 2.81 -15.25 6.15
CA ARG A 87 2.09 -14.29 6.97
C ARG A 87 1.80 -13.03 6.17
N THR A 88 0.55 -12.59 6.13
CA THR A 88 0.22 -11.26 5.61
C THR A 88 0.69 -10.18 6.57
N VAL A 89 1.53 -9.28 6.08
CA VAL A 89 2.10 -8.15 6.86
C VAL A 89 1.55 -6.80 6.43
N LEU A 90 0.99 -6.70 5.22
CA LEU A 90 0.43 -5.46 4.70
C LEU A 90 -0.68 -5.75 3.70
N PHE A 91 -1.74 -4.95 3.78
CA PHE A 91 -2.71 -4.77 2.70
C PHE A 91 -2.39 -3.47 1.97
N GLY A 92 -2.46 -3.48 0.64
CA GLY A 92 -2.19 -2.30 -0.18
C GLY A 92 -3.19 -2.17 -1.31
N ALA A 93 -3.72 -0.96 -1.50
CA ALA A 93 -4.36 -0.55 -2.74
C ALA A 93 -3.47 0.50 -3.41
N MET A 94 -3.26 0.36 -4.71
CA MET A 94 -2.42 1.31 -5.47
C MET A 94 -3.04 1.62 -6.82
N ARG A 95 -2.81 2.83 -7.32
CA ARG A 95 -3.06 3.23 -8.71
C ARG A 95 -1.81 3.85 -9.30
N VAL A 96 -1.44 3.36 -10.49
CA VAL A 96 -0.24 3.76 -11.23
C VAL A 96 -0.65 4.44 -12.52
N ARG A 97 -0.07 5.62 -12.77
CA ARG A 97 -0.04 6.31 -14.05
C ARG A 97 1.08 5.70 -14.89
N LEU A 98 0.71 4.71 -15.72
CA LEU A 98 1.67 3.97 -16.54
C LEU A 98 2.42 4.90 -17.48
N ASP A 99 1.75 5.93 -18.00
CA ASP A 99 2.31 6.94 -18.89
C ASP A 99 3.48 7.73 -18.29
N PHE A 100 3.61 7.79 -16.96
CA PHE A 100 4.71 8.49 -16.26
C PHE A 100 5.95 7.63 -16.03
N LEU A 101 5.89 6.34 -16.38
CA LEU A 101 6.97 5.38 -16.11
C LEU A 101 7.66 4.92 -17.40
N PRO A 102 8.94 4.49 -17.36
CA PRO A 102 9.59 3.85 -18.49
C PRO A 102 8.88 2.55 -18.91
N GLN A 103 8.94 2.17 -20.20
CA GLN A 103 8.23 0.99 -20.73
C GLN A 103 8.58 -0.31 -19.99
N LEU A 104 9.85 -0.54 -19.66
CA LEU A 104 10.29 -1.74 -18.92
C LEU A 104 9.67 -1.81 -17.52
N VAL A 105 9.56 -0.67 -16.83
CA VAL A 105 8.93 -0.58 -15.51
C VAL A 105 7.44 -0.88 -15.61
N ARG A 106 6.75 -0.36 -16.64
CA ARG A 106 5.32 -0.67 -16.89
C ARG A 106 5.12 -2.17 -17.07
N GLN A 107 5.96 -2.81 -17.89
CA GLN A 107 5.88 -4.25 -18.17
C GLN A 107 6.05 -5.09 -16.89
N GLU A 108 7.02 -4.75 -16.03
CA GLU A 108 7.20 -5.48 -14.77
C GLU A 108 6.05 -5.26 -13.78
N ILE A 109 5.48 -4.05 -13.71
CA ILE A 109 4.30 -3.77 -12.88
C ILE A 109 3.12 -4.63 -13.34
N LEU A 110 2.87 -4.65 -14.66
CA LEU A 110 1.78 -5.43 -15.27
C LEU A 110 2.02 -6.94 -15.23
N ALA A 111 3.26 -7.39 -15.05
CA ALA A 111 3.58 -8.81 -14.83
C ALA A 111 3.15 -9.30 -13.44
N LYS A 112 2.94 -8.39 -12.46
CA LYS A 112 2.36 -8.67 -11.13
C LYS A 112 3.17 -9.59 -10.22
N LYS A 113 4.42 -9.92 -10.59
CA LYS A 113 5.27 -10.86 -9.83
C LYS A 113 6.10 -10.19 -8.74
N THR A 114 6.46 -8.93 -8.93
CA THR A 114 7.45 -8.24 -8.09
C THR A 114 6.79 -7.09 -7.32
N PRO A 115 7.08 -6.93 -6.00
CA PRO A 115 6.74 -5.74 -5.22
C PRO A 115 7.07 -4.44 -5.93
N LEU A 116 6.15 -3.48 -5.90
CA LEU A 116 6.31 -2.21 -6.61
C LEU A 116 7.62 -1.50 -6.22
N GLY A 117 7.89 -1.39 -4.91
CA GLY A 117 9.11 -0.76 -4.41
C GLY A 117 10.37 -1.40 -4.98
N ARG A 118 10.41 -2.73 -5.09
CA ARG A 118 11.54 -3.47 -5.70
C ARG A 118 11.69 -3.17 -7.18
N ILE A 119 10.61 -3.12 -7.95
CA ILE A 119 10.67 -2.75 -9.39
C ILE A 119 11.30 -1.37 -9.54
N LEU A 120 10.85 -0.38 -8.76
CA LEU A 120 11.35 0.99 -8.84
C LEU A 120 12.83 1.10 -8.42
N ILE A 121 13.26 0.34 -7.42
CA ILE A 121 14.66 0.25 -7.00
C ILE A 121 15.51 -0.37 -8.11
N LYS A 122 15.11 -1.54 -8.60
CA LYS A 122 15.84 -2.33 -9.62
C LYS A 122 16.09 -1.53 -10.89
N HIS A 123 15.12 -0.74 -11.32
CA HIS A 123 15.22 0.09 -12.53
C HIS A 123 15.77 1.50 -12.28
N HIS A 124 16.32 1.76 -11.10
CA HIS A 124 16.89 3.05 -10.71
C HIS A 124 15.94 4.24 -10.99
N VAL A 125 14.64 4.03 -10.81
CA VAL A 125 13.65 5.08 -11.04
C VAL A 125 13.84 6.15 -9.97
N MET A 126 14.16 7.37 -10.41
CA MET A 126 14.23 8.55 -9.54
C MET A 126 12.86 8.79 -8.94
N ARG A 127 12.77 8.71 -7.61
CA ARG A 127 11.50 8.74 -6.91
C ARG A 127 11.58 9.43 -5.56
N LYS A 128 10.48 10.05 -5.18
CA LYS A 128 10.25 10.62 -3.84
C LYS A 128 8.89 10.16 -3.34
N LEU A 129 8.83 9.64 -2.12
CA LEU A 129 7.56 9.39 -1.46
C LEU A 129 7.11 10.67 -0.75
N GLU A 130 5.82 10.97 -0.86
CA GLU A 130 5.14 12.01 -0.12
C GLU A 130 4.11 11.32 0.78
N LEU A 131 4.33 11.37 2.09
CA LEU A 131 3.35 10.90 3.06
C LEU A 131 2.21 11.92 3.14
N VAL A 132 1.01 11.52 2.72
CA VAL A 132 -0.15 12.42 2.62
C VAL A 132 -0.95 12.43 3.92
N GLN A 133 -1.22 11.25 4.49
CA GLN A 133 -2.06 11.13 5.67
C GLN A 133 -1.80 9.81 6.40
N LEU A 134 -1.58 9.86 7.71
CA LEU A 134 -1.67 8.69 8.59
C LEU A 134 -3.11 8.49 9.05
N LEU A 135 -3.54 7.23 9.14
CA LEU A 135 -4.93 6.85 9.38
C LEU A 135 -5.00 5.76 10.46
N LYS A 136 -5.98 5.89 11.36
CA LYS A 136 -6.56 4.79 12.12
C LYS A 136 -7.80 4.28 11.38
N LEU A 137 -7.98 2.96 11.34
CA LEU A 137 -9.09 2.33 10.65
C LEU A 137 -9.86 1.40 11.59
N GLU A 138 -11.14 1.25 11.31
CA GLU A 138 -12.02 0.27 11.96
C GLU A 138 -12.49 -0.73 10.91
N LEU A 139 -11.86 -1.91 10.87
CA LEU A 139 -12.20 -2.92 9.88
C LEU A 139 -13.52 -3.60 10.24
N GLY A 140 -14.43 -3.67 9.25
CA GLY A 140 -15.67 -4.42 9.33
C GLY A 140 -15.56 -5.80 8.68
N GLU A 141 -16.69 -6.48 8.57
CA GLU A 141 -16.75 -7.80 7.91
C GLU A 141 -16.32 -7.74 6.44
N GLU A 142 -16.62 -6.62 5.76
CA GLU A 142 -16.30 -6.41 4.35
C GLU A 142 -14.80 -6.32 4.07
N GLN A 143 -13.96 -6.00 5.06
CA GLN A 143 -12.50 -5.91 4.93
C GLN A 143 -11.78 -7.15 5.45
N ARG A 144 -12.50 -8.21 5.86
CA ARG A 144 -11.90 -9.44 6.39
C ARG A 144 -10.97 -10.11 5.37
N HIS A 145 -11.25 -9.96 4.07
CA HIS A 145 -10.39 -10.43 2.98
C HIS A 145 -9.12 -9.58 2.74
N TRP A 146 -8.86 -8.52 3.51
CA TRP A 146 -7.60 -7.77 3.38
C TRP A 146 -6.44 -8.50 4.04
N PHE A 147 -6.70 -9.19 5.16
CA PHE A 147 -5.67 -9.87 5.94
C PHE A 147 -5.97 -11.35 6.20
N GLY A 148 -7.21 -11.80 5.96
CA GLY A 148 -7.67 -13.10 6.44
C GLY A 148 -8.09 -13.00 7.91
N SER A 149 -7.41 -13.71 8.80
CA SER A 149 -7.66 -13.63 10.24
C SER A 149 -6.61 -12.74 10.90
N ILE A 150 -7.07 -11.70 11.59
CA ILE A 150 -6.23 -10.84 12.43
C ILE A 150 -6.89 -10.65 13.80
N PRO A 151 -6.11 -10.42 14.86
CA PRO A 151 -6.66 -10.06 16.16
C PRO A 151 -7.56 -8.82 16.06
N PRO A 152 -8.66 -8.76 16.83
CA PRO A 152 -9.46 -7.55 16.93
C PRO A 152 -8.64 -6.42 17.58
N GLY A 153 -8.82 -5.20 17.08
CA GLY A 153 -8.12 -4.04 17.59
C GLY A 153 -8.00 -2.93 16.56
N PRO A 154 -7.46 -1.77 16.95
CA PRO A 154 -7.19 -0.70 16.01
C PRO A 154 -6.12 -1.15 15.01
N ILE A 155 -6.35 -0.86 13.73
CA ILE A 155 -5.35 -1.03 12.68
C ILE A 155 -5.01 0.34 12.10
N TYR A 156 -3.80 0.46 11.58
CA TYR A 156 -3.27 1.71 11.10
C TYR A 156 -2.76 1.58 9.68
N GLY A 157 -2.86 2.68 8.95
CA GLY A 157 -2.41 2.77 7.58
C GLY A 157 -2.01 4.17 7.20
N ARG A 158 -1.68 4.33 5.93
CA ARG A 158 -1.29 5.61 5.35
C ARG A 158 -1.77 5.76 3.93
N VAL A 159 -1.97 7.01 3.54
CA VAL A 159 -2.08 7.42 2.14
C VAL A 159 -0.76 8.08 1.77
N ALA A 160 -0.20 7.70 0.62
CA ALA A 160 1.04 8.25 0.12
C ALA A 160 1.01 8.42 -1.40
N ILE A 161 1.89 9.27 -1.91
CA ILE A 161 2.12 9.44 -3.34
C ILE A 161 3.60 9.19 -3.62
N ILE A 162 3.90 8.33 -4.59
CA ILE A 162 5.26 8.21 -5.13
C ILE A 162 5.35 9.08 -6.38
N HIS A 163 6.16 10.11 -6.27
CA HIS A 163 6.57 10.92 -7.40
C HIS A 163 7.70 10.20 -8.14
N CYS A 164 7.51 9.88 -9.41
CA CYS A 164 8.57 9.34 -10.29
C CYS A 164 8.96 10.41 -11.29
N HIS A 165 10.26 10.72 -11.38
CA HIS A 165 10.77 11.83 -12.21
C HIS A 165 10.04 13.17 -11.96
N GLY A 166 9.63 13.42 -10.71
CA GLY A 166 8.90 14.63 -10.31
C GLY A 166 7.40 14.64 -10.64
N LEU A 167 6.87 13.58 -11.24
CA LEU A 167 5.44 13.44 -11.55
C LEU A 167 4.75 12.50 -10.55
N PRO A 168 3.51 12.78 -10.10
CA PRO A 168 2.77 11.94 -9.15
C PRO A 168 2.30 10.65 -9.84
N ALA A 169 3.22 9.68 -9.94
CA ALA A 169 3.02 8.49 -10.74
C ALA A 169 2.20 7.42 -10.04
N ILE A 170 2.24 7.38 -8.71
CA ILE A 170 1.63 6.29 -7.95
C ILE A 170 0.92 6.83 -6.72
N GLU A 171 -0.35 6.51 -6.58
CA GLU A 171 -1.13 6.73 -5.37
C GLU A 171 -1.21 5.43 -4.58
N LEU A 172 -1.02 5.51 -3.28
CA LEU A 172 -0.94 4.37 -2.37
C LEU A 172 -1.91 4.55 -1.21
N PHE A 173 -2.57 3.47 -0.84
CA PHE A 173 -3.22 3.26 0.44
C PHE A 173 -2.68 1.95 1.02
N GLU A 174 -1.99 2.05 2.15
CA GLU A 174 -1.24 0.96 2.74
C GLU A 174 -1.69 0.78 4.19
N VAL A 175 -2.05 -0.43 4.58
CA VAL A 175 -2.51 -0.77 5.93
C VAL A 175 -1.62 -1.88 6.47
N ALA A 176 -0.90 -1.59 7.54
CA ALA A 176 -0.02 -2.56 8.17
C ALA A 176 -0.85 -3.57 8.97
N ALA A 177 -0.55 -4.86 8.81
CA ALA A 177 -1.21 -5.89 9.61
C ALA A 177 -0.76 -5.77 11.08
N PRO A 178 -1.65 -5.99 12.06
CA PRO A 178 -1.22 -6.11 13.44
C PRO A 178 -0.23 -7.27 13.60
N LEU A 179 0.69 -7.13 14.56
CA LEU A 179 1.57 -8.24 14.92
C LEU A 179 0.75 -9.37 15.58
N GLY A 180 0.15 -10.25 14.78
CA GLY A 180 -0.30 -11.58 15.23
C GLY A 180 0.86 -12.55 15.47
N PRO A 181 0.61 -13.71 16.11
CA PRO A 181 1.57 -14.80 16.20
C PRO A 181 1.97 -15.28 14.81
N ASP A 182 3.18 -15.83 14.69
CA ASP A 182 3.63 -16.49 13.45
C ASP A 182 2.69 -17.68 13.17
N PRO A 183 2.09 -17.79 11.98
CA PRO A 183 1.22 -18.93 11.63
C PRO A 183 1.96 -20.28 11.60
N SER A 184 3.30 -20.28 11.67
CA SER A 184 4.14 -21.47 11.81
C SER A 184 4.52 -21.83 13.27
N ALA A 185 4.05 -21.04 14.25
CA ALA A 185 4.25 -21.29 15.68
C ALA A 185 3.17 -22.20 16.30
#